data_AF-A0A7W0Q4F7-F1
#
_entry.id   AF-A0A7W0Q4F7-F1
#
_cell.length_a   1.000
_cell.length_b   1.000
_cell.length_c   1.000
_cell.angle_alpha   90.00
_cell.angle_beta   90.00
_cell.angle_gamma   90.00
#
_symmetry.space_group_name_H-M   'P 1'
#
loop_
_entity.id
_entity.type
_entity.pdbx_description
1 polymer ?
#
loop_
_entity_poly.entity_id
_entity_poly.type
_entity_poly.pdbx_seq_one_letter_code
_entity_poly.pdbx_strand_id
1 'polypeptide(L)'
;MMMISNSFRMAALGLLAVGGAATADPMKTTKADPLKTAKTTKAPPPPATPAARAAVDKILATWSPRPVLAAQQMLAKYGLPQEATSEQLVWHDQGPYKRITVTRIEIPHDFPKPHMDYLMHTVNYRVSSAKASALVAFDGSVVVDRTAGEMSARCDLEDTTSSH
;
A
#
# COMPACT_ATOMS: atom_id res chain seq x y z
N MET A 1 -22.90 70.97 -1.28
CA MET A 1 -24.14 70.56 -1.98
C MET A 1 -23.98 69.10 -2.36
N MET A 2 -24.78 68.11 -1.95
CA MET A 2 -26.12 68.08 -1.40
C MET A 2 -26.27 66.76 -0.62
N MET A 3 -26.76 66.81 0.61
CA MET A 3 -27.24 65.65 1.37
C MET A 3 -28.47 65.05 0.68
N ILE A 4 -28.74 63.75 0.85
CA ILE A 4 -30.07 63.21 1.15
C ILE A 4 -29.89 61.90 1.91
N SER A 5 -30.49 61.88 3.09
CA SER A 5 -30.68 60.76 3.98
C SER A 5 -31.81 59.85 3.47
N ASN A 6 -31.84 58.60 3.91
CA ASN A 6 -33.11 57.90 4.04
C ASN A 6 -33.09 57.03 5.29
N SER A 7 -33.90 57.40 6.27
CA SER A 7 -34.22 56.59 7.44
C SER A 7 -35.59 55.97 7.21
N PHE A 8 -35.76 54.65 7.39
CA PHE A 8 -37.07 54.10 7.74
C PHE A 8 -36.97 52.83 8.61
N ARG A 9 -37.42 53.05 9.85
CA ARG A 9 -38.01 52.23 10.93
C ARG A 9 -38.03 50.69 10.87
N MET A 10 -37.59 50.14 12.01
CA MET A 10 -38.06 48.97 12.76
C MET A 10 -39.42 48.35 12.39
N ALA A 11 -39.44 47.02 12.34
CA ALA A 11 -40.53 46.19 12.85
C ALA A 11 -39.93 44.96 13.56
N ALA A 12 -40.53 44.62 14.70
CA ALA A 12 -40.07 43.61 15.65
C ALA A 12 -40.71 42.23 15.40
N LEU A 13 -40.23 41.27 16.20
CA LEU A 13 -40.89 40.05 16.67
C LEU A 13 -40.76 38.77 15.83
N GLY A 14 -40.11 37.78 16.42
CA GLY A 14 -40.03 36.41 15.92
C GLY A 14 -39.05 35.56 16.73
N LEU A 15 -39.31 35.43 18.04
CA LEU A 15 -38.62 34.45 18.89
C LEU A 15 -39.19 33.05 18.56
N LEU A 16 -38.38 32.15 18.01
CA LEU A 16 -38.59 30.71 18.16
C LEU A 16 -37.23 30.04 18.37
N ALA A 17 -37.02 29.56 19.59
CA ALA A 17 -35.90 28.71 19.95
C ALA A 17 -36.26 27.25 19.67
N VAL A 18 -35.43 26.57 18.88
CA VAL A 18 -35.19 25.12 18.92
C VAL A 18 -33.69 25.01 18.60
N GLY A 19 -32.79 24.68 19.53
CA GLY A 19 -32.78 23.46 20.32
C GLY A 19 -31.92 22.44 19.59
N GLY A 20 -30.60 22.49 19.79
CA GLY A 20 -29.66 21.61 19.09
C GLY A 20 -28.21 21.83 19.53
N ALA A 21 -27.93 21.63 20.82
CA ALA A 21 -26.57 21.53 21.31
C ALA A 21 -25.94 20.23 20.77
N ALA A 22 -25.10 20.35 19.73
CA ALA A 22 -24.18 19.29 19.36
C ALA A 22 -23.03 19.29 20.37
N THR A 23 -23.15 18.44 21.39
CA THR A 23 -22.05 18.12 22.30
C THR A 23 -20.95 17.44 21.49
N ALA A 24 -19.85 18.15 21.26
CA ALA A 24 -18.61 17.53 20.79
C ALA A 24 -18.02 16.70 21.92
N ASP A 25 -18.13 15.38 21.82
CA ASP A 25 -17.40 14.45 22.69
C ASP A 25 -15.88 14.54 22.40
N PRO A 26 -15.02 14.75 23.42
CA PRO A 26 -13.59 14.68 23.23
C PRO A 26 -13.17 13.22 23.04
N MET A 27 -12.87 12.85 21.80
CA MET A 27 -12.34 11.52 21.45
C MET A 27 -11.02 11.28 22.17
N LYS A 28 -11.10 10.47 23.23
CA LYS A 28 -9.98 10.00 24.05
C LYS A 28 -8.93 9.36 23.16
N THR A 29 -7.76 9.98 23.06
CA THR A 29 -6.59 9.44 22.35
C THR A 29 -6.09 8.19 23.05
N THR A 30 -6.46 7.01 22.54
CA THR A 30 -5.76 5.77 22.86
C THR A 30 -4.47 5.72 22.03
N LYS A 31 -3.34 5.75 22.73
CA LYS A 31 -2.02 5.48 22.15
C LYS A 31 -2.07 4.10 21.49
N ALA A 32 -1.86 4.05 20.17
CA ALA A 32 -1.59 2.80 19.49
C ALA A 32 -0.19 2.30 19.90
N ASP A 33 -0.17 1.11 20.46
CA ASP A 33 0.99 0.34 20.89
C ASP A 33 1.98 0.16 19.72
N PRO A 34 3.30 0.34 19.92
CA PRO A 34 4.28 0.13 18.87
C PRO A 34 4.37 -1.36 18.53
N LEU A 35 4.24 -1.64 17.24
CA LEU A 35 4.58 -2.87 16.51
C LEU A 35 5.31 -3.92 17.38
N LYS A 36 4.56 -4.82 18.03
CA LYS A 36 5.14 -6.02 18.63
C LYS A 36 5.58 -6.94 17.50
N THR A 37 6.89 -6.95 17.26
CA THR A 37 7.61 -7.87 16.39
C THR A 37 7.32 -9.31 16.84
N ALA A 38 6.38 -9.97 16.16
CA ALA A 38 6.27 -11.41 16.22
C ALA A 38 7.54 -11.99 15.59
N LYS A 39 8.40 -12.63 16.41
CA LYS A 39 9.49 -13.46 15.91
C LYS A 39 8.88 -14.69 15.24
N THR A 40 8.70 -14.63 13.92
CA THR A 40 8.45 -15.82 13.11
C THR A 40 9.73 -16.66 13.08
N THR A 41 9.61 -17.92 13.50
CA THR A 41 10.69 -18.91 13.38
C THR A 41 10.87 -19.28 11.92
N LYS A 42 11.92 -18.72 11.32
CA LYS A 42 12.38 -18.86 9.93
C LYS A 42 12.65 -20.34 9.58
N ALA A 43 11.88 -20.89 8.65
CA ALA A 43 12.41 -21.99 7.83
C ALA A 43 13.58 -21.41 7.01
N PRO A 44 14.77 -22.01 7.02
CA PRO A 44 15.87 -21.56 6.18
C PRO A 44 15.40 -21.55 4.71
N PRO A 45 15.74 -20.52 3.93
CA PRO A 45 15.51 -20.58 2.50
C PRO A 45 16.14 -21.88 1.96
N PRO A 46 15.51 -22.55 0.97
CA PRO A 46 16.07 -23.75 0.39
C PRO A 46 17.53 -23.48 -0.03
N PRO A 47 18.45 -24.45 0.16
CA PRO A 47 19.84 -24.24 -0.20
C PRO A 47 19.92 -23.83 -1.67
N ALA A 48 20.71 -22.79 -1.95
CA ALA A 48 20.84 -22.25 -3.29
C ALA A 48 21.65 -23.20 -4.17
N THR A 49 20.97 -24.24 -4.67
CA THR A 49 21.57 -25.23 -5.55
C THR A 49 21.60 -24.70 -6.99
N PRO A 50 22.61 -25.08 -7.79
CA PRO A 50 22.61 -24.80 -9.22
C PRO A 50 21.34 -25.30 -9.94
N ALA A 51 20.78 -26.43 -9.50
CA ALA A 51 19.56 -26.99 -10.06
C ALA A 51 18.34 -26.10 -9.79
N ALA A 52 18.18 -25.60 -8.56
CA ALA A 52 17.09 -24.68 -8.21
C ALA A 52 17.22 -23.36 -8.99
N ARG A 53 18.45 -22.86 -9.18
CA ARG A 53 18.70 -21.69 -10.02
C ARG A 53 18.30 -21.92 -11.48
N ALA A 54 18.74 -23.02 -12.07
CA ALA A 54 18.42 -23.36 -13.45
C ALA A 54 16.90 -23.53 -13.68
N ALA A 55 16.16 -24.01 -12.68
CA ALA A 55 14.70 -24.10 -12.72
C ALA A 55 14.05 -22.71 -12.77
N VAL A 56 14.51 -21.76 -11.95
CA VAL A 56 14.03 -20.36 -11.99
C VAL A 56 14.38 -19.71 -13.33
N ASP A 57 15.59 -19.91 -13.84
CA ASP A 57 15.99 -19.33 -15.13
C ASP A 57 15.12 -19.87 -16.29
N LYS A 58 14.71 -21.15 -16.24
CA LYS A 58 13.74 -21.73 -17.20
C LYS A 58 12.36 -21.08 -17.12
N ILE A 59 11.87 -20.76 -15.91
CA ILE A 59 10.61 -20.05 -15.73
C ILE A 59 10.71 -18.66 -16.37
N LEU A 60 11.76 -17.90 -16.01
CA LEU A 60 11.98 -16.53 -16.47
C LEU A 60 12.17 -16.42 -17.98
N ALA A 61 12.73 -17.44 -18.63
CA ALA A 61 12.86 -17.49 -20.09
C ALA A 61 11.51 -17.44 -20.83
N THR A 62 10.39 -17.70 -20.14
CA THR A 62 9.05 -17.64 -20.73
C THR A 62 8.32 -16.32 -20.49
N TRP A 63 8.88 -15.41 -19.67
CA TRP A 63 8.23 -14.18 -19.24
C TRP A 63 8.58 -12.98 -20.14
N SER A 64 7.78 -11.92 -20.07
CA SER A 64 8.11 -10.64 -20.70
C SER A 64 9.36 -10.01 -20.06
N PRO A 65 10.12 -9.19 -20.80
CA PRO A 65 11.40 -8.63 -20.30
C PRO A 65 11.29 -7.80 -19.01
N ARG A 66 10.20 -7.07 -18.79
CA ARG A 66 10.04 -6.18 -17.62
C ARG A 66 9.92 -6.96 -16.30
N PRO A 67 9.00 -7.94 -16.14
CA PRO A 67 9.00 -8.85 -14.99
C PRO A 67 10.32 -9.60 -14.77
N VAL A 68 11.02 -9.98 -15.86
CA VAL A 68 12.33 -10.63 -15.76
C VAL A 68 13.35 -9.70 -15.09
N LEU A 69 13.34 -8.41 -15.42
CA LEU A 69 14.23 -7.44 -14.79
C LEU A 69 13.99 -7.33 -13.27
N ALA A 70 12.74 -7.18 -12.82
CA ALA A 70 12.43 -7.18 -11.39
C ALA A 70 12.82 -8.50 -10.73
N ALA A 71 12.51 -9.64 -11.34
CA ALA A 71 12.88 -10.94 -10.82
C ALA A 71 14.40 -11.07 -10.63
N GLN A 72 15.19 -10.59 -11.60
CA GLN A 72 16.65 -10.57 -11.51
C GLN A 72 17.15 -9.69 -10.37
N GLN A 73 16.56 -8.51 -10.17
CA GLN A 73 16.88 -7.65 -9.02
C GLN A 73 16.56 -8.34 -7.69
N MET A 74 15.40 -8.99 -7.57
CA MET A 74 14.99 -9.69 -6.35
C MET A 74 15.90 -10.90 -6.09
N LEU A 75 16.27 -11.63 -7.13
CA LEU A 75 17.24 -12.73 -7.06
C LEU A 75 18.61 -12.24 -6.58
N ALA A 76 19.06 -11.09 -7.08
CA ALA A 76 20.35 -10.50 -6.67
C ALA A 76 20.33 -10.05 -5.21
N LYS A 77 19.21 -9.50 -4.73
CA LYS A 77 19.08 -8.94 -3.39
C LYS A 77 18.73 -9.97 -2.31
N TYR A 78 17.81 -10.88 -2.61
CA TYR A 78 17.22 -11.82 -1.64
C TYR A 78 17.58 -13.29 -1.90
N GLY A 79 18.32 -13.58 -2.97
CA GLY A 79 18.63 -14.96 -3.38
C GLY A 79 17.44 -15.65 -4.04
N LEU A 80 17.45 -16.99 -4.07
CA LEU A 80 16.39 -17.76 -4.70
C LEU A 80 15.05 -17.62 -3.95
N PRO A 81 13.93 -17.51 -4.67
CA PRO A 81 12.60 -17.48 -4.07
C PRO A 81 12.29 -18.82 -3.37
N GLN A 82 11.41 -18.77 -2.37
CA GLN A 82 10.90 -19.98 -1.71
C GLN A 82 9.82 -20.67 -2.56
N GLU A 83 9.10 -19.90 -3.38
CA GLU A 83 8.14 -20.44 -4.35
C GLU A 83 8.46 -19.92 -5.73
N ALA A 84 8.52 -20.82 -6.71
CA ALA A 84 8.73 -20.48 -8.11
C ALA A 84 7.75 -21.28 -8.97
N THR A 85 6.86 -20.58 -9.67
CA THR A 85 5.90 -21.16 -10.62
C THR A 85 6.00 -20.48 -11.97
N SER A 86 5.28 -20.98 -12.97
CA SER A 86 5.22 -20.31 -14.28
C SER A 86 4.64 -18.90 -14.23
N GLU A 87 3.90 -18.56 -13.17
CA GLU A 87 3.16 -17.30 -13.04
C GLU A 87 3.80 -16.31 -12.06
N GLN A 88 4.52 -16.79 -11.04
CA GLN A 88 5.10 -15.92 -10.02
C GLN A 88 6.33 -16.50 -9.32
N LEU A 89 7.16 -15.60 -8.80
CA LEU A 89 8.23 -15.88 -7.85
C LEU A 89 7.89 -15.22 -6.51
N VAL A 90 8.06 -15.95 -5.41
CA VAL A 90 7.70 -15.48 -4.07
C VAL A 90 8.85 -15.64 -3.08
N TRP A 91 9.18 -14.54 -2.41
CA TRP A 91 10.03 -14.54 -1.24
C TRP A 91 9.19 -14.25 0.00
N HIS A 92 9.42 -15.01 1.07
CA HIS A 92 8.74 -14.84 2.36
C HIS A 92 9.71 -14.30 3.40
N ASP A 93 9.17 -13.50 4.32
CA ASP A 93 9.85 -13.00 5.51
C ASP A 93 11.21 -12.34 5.22
N GLN A 94 11.27 -11.52 4.16
CA GLN A 94 12.45 -10.76 3.77
C GLN A 94 12.40 -9.34 4.35
N GLY A 95 13.23 -9.06 5.36
CA GLY A 95 13.28 -7.75 6.00
C GLY A 95 11.92 -7.37 6.61
N PRO A 96 11.35 -6.18 6.29
CA PRO A 96 10.04 -5.77 6.82
C PRO A 96 8.87 -6.47 6.12
N TYR A 97 9.12 -7.16 4.99
CA TYR A 97 8.08 -7.72 4.16
C TYR A 97 7.71 -9.12 4.63
N LYS A 98 6.42 -9.34 4.82
CA LYS A 98 5.85 -10.69 4.96
C LYS A 98 6.07 -11.47 3.67
N ARG A 99 5.85 -10.82 2.53
CA ARG A 99 5.93 -11.44 1.20
C ARG A 99 6.34 -10.44 0.14
N ILE A 100 7.27 -10.84 -0.71
CA ILE A 100 7.63 -10.16 -1.95
C ILE A 100 7.21 -11.08 -3.09
N THR A 101 6.43 -10.56 -4.03
CA THR A 101 5.95 -11.34 -5.18
C THR A 101 6.29 -10.63 -6.47
N VAL A 102 6.98 -11.31 -7.38
CA VAL A 102 7.11 -10.88 -8.78
C VAL A 102 6.21 -11.76 -9.63
N THR A 103 5.33 -11.17 -10.43
CA THR A 103 4.38 -11.89 -11.30
C THR A 103 4.76 -11.75 -12.76
N ARG A 104 4.43 -12.77 -13.57
CA ARG A 104 4.54 -12.73 -15.03
C ARG A 104 3.64 -11.66 -15.66
N ILE A 105 2.48 -11.41 -15.06
CA ILE A 105 1.46 -10.49 -15.57
C ILE A 105 1.91 -9.05 -15.30
N GLU A 106 1.83 -8.20 -16.33
CA GLU A 106 2.00 -6.76 -16.25
C GLU A 106 0.62 -6.10 -16.10
N ILE A 107 0.44 -5.31 -15.04
CA ILE A 107 -0.80 -4.57 -14.78
C ILE A 107 -0.53 -3.09 -15.07
N PRO A 108 -1.18 -2.46 -16.06
CA PRO A 108 -0.98 -1.04 -16.33
C PRO A 108 -1.52 -0.20 -15.18
N HIS A 109 -0.76 0.82 -14.80
CA HIS A 109 -1.14 1.80 -13.79
C HIS A 109 -0.63 3.21 -14.14
N ASP A 110 -1.47 4.22 -13.94
CA ASP A 110 -1.22 5.59 -14.40
C ASP A 110 -0.72 6.55 -13.32
N PHE A 111 -0.54 6.09 -12.08
CA PHE A 111 -0.13 6.93 -10.95
C PHE A 111 1.16 6.42 -10.30
N PRO A 112 2.17 7.28 -10.02
CA PRO A 112 2.20 8.73 -10.26
C PRO A 112 2.46 9.11 -11.73
N LYS A 113 2.87 8.13 -12.56
CA LYS A 113 3.04 8.23 -14.00
C LYS A 113 2.66 6.87 -14.64
N PRO A 114 2.36 6.80 -15.94
CA PRO A 114 2.13 5.53 -16.61
C PRO A 114 3.30 4.55 -16.47
N HIS A 115 3.04 3.38 -15.90
CA HIS A 115 3.98 2.27 -15.72
C HIS A 115 3.22 0.92 -15.68
N MET A 116 3.97 -0.18 -15.55
CA MET A 116 3.42 -1.52 -15.43
C MET A 116 3.83 -2.11 -14.09
N ASP A 117 2.85 -2.56 -13.32
CA ASP A 117 3.06 -3.25 -12.05
C ASP A 117 3.22 -4.74 -12.28
N TYR A 118 4.28 -5.29 -11.70
CA TYR A 118 4.56 -6.74 -11.68
C TYR A 118 5.34 -7.16 -10.44
N LEU A 119 5.69 -6.22 -9.56
CA LEU A 119 6.27 -6.47 -8.25
C LEU A 119 5.28 -6.03 -7.16
N MET A 120 5.19 -6.81 -6.09
CA MET A 120 4.33 -6.51 -4.95
C MET A 120 5.03 -6.81 -3.64
N HIS A 121 5.10 -5.80 -2.79
CA HIS A 121 5.57 -5.94 -1.41
C HIS A 121 4.38 -6.01 -0.47
N THR A 122 4.36 -6.98 0.43
CA THR A 122 3.27 -7.20 1.38
C THR A 122 3.79 -7.18 2.81
N VAL A 123 3.08 -6.47 3.69
CA VAL A 123 3.37 -6.40 5.13
C VAL A 123 2.17 -6.87 5.95
N ASN A 124 2.45 -7.37 7.15
CA ASN A 124 1.40 -7.61 8.16
C ASN A 124 0.97 -6.27 8.76
N TYR A 125 -0.01 -5.61 8.14
CA TYR A 125 -0.57 -4.36 8.64
C TYR A 125 -2.09 -4.33 8.50
N ARG A 126 -2.78 -4.36 9.63
CA ARG A 126 -4.24 -4.31 9.69
C ARG A 126 -4.73 -2.87 9.60
N VAL A 127 -5.07 -2.43 8.39
CA VAL A 127 -5.71 -1.14 8.15
C VAL A 127 -7.08 -1.10 8.85
N SER A 128 -7.31 -0.05 9.65
CA SER A 128 -8.63 0.16 10.27
C SER A 128 -9.66 0.50 9.19
N SER A 129 -10.90 0.01 9.35
CA SER A 129 -11.98 0.30 8.39
C SER A 129 -12.20 1.80 8.20
N ALA A 130 -12.08 2.58 9.28
CA ALA A 130 -12.24 4.03 9.25
C ALA A 130 -11.17 4.77 8.41
N LYS A 131 -10.04 4.13 8.10
CA LYS A 131 -8.94 4.72 7.32
C LYS A 131 -8.77 4.11 5.93
N ALA A 132 -9.47 3.02 5.62
CA ALA A 132 -9.30 2.30 4.35
C ALA A 132 -9.62 3.19 3.13
N SER A 133 -10.70 3.97 3.21
CA SER A 133 -11.07 4.91 2.13
C SER A 133 -10.01 5.99 1.91
N ALA A 134 -9.45 6.54 3.00
CA ALA A 134 -8.41 7.56 2.92
C ALA A 134 -7.11 7.02 2.28
N LEU A 135 -6.75 5.76 2.55
CA LEU A 135 -5.58 5.14 1.92
C LEU A 135 -5.79 4.91 0.42
N VAL A 136 -6.94 4.36 0.03
CA VAL A 136 -7.24 4.12 -1.39
C VAL A 136 -7.34 5.43 -2.18
N ALA A 137 -7.82 6.52 -1.55
CA ALA A 137 -7.83 7.84 -2.16
C ALA A 137 -6.44 8.47 -2.28
N PHE A 138 -5.49 8.08 -1.42
CA PHE A 138 -4.13 8.60 -1.41
C PHE A 138 -3.24 7.92 -2.45
N ASP A 139 -3.32 6.60 -2.58
CA ASP A 139 -2.46 5.82 -3.47
C ASP A 139 -3.19 4.60 -4.06
N GLY A 140 -3.33 4.59 -5.39
CA GLY A 140 -3.97 3.53 -6.16
C GLY A 140 -3.17 2.23 -6.22
N SER A 141 -1.87 2.27 -5.90
CA SER A 141 -1.00 1.08 -5.86
C SER A 141 -1.21 0.24 -4.59
N VAL A 142 -1.93 0.76 -3.59
CA VAL A 142 -2.14 0.08 -2.32
C VAL A 142 -3.30 -0.91 -2.40
N VAL A 143 -3.02 -2.15 -1.98
CA VAL A 143 -4.02 -3.20 -1.77
C VAL A 143 -4.20 -3.42 -0.29
N VAL A 144 -5.45 -3.35 0.19
CA VAL A 144 -5.80 -3.61 1.58
C VAL A 144 -6.60 -4.92 1.66
N ASP A 145 -6.00 -5.96 2.22
CA ASP A 145 -6.70 -7.19 2.58
C ASP A 145 -7.01 -7.20 4.08
N ARG A 146 -8.25 -6.82 4.41
CA ARG A 146 -8.72 -6.75 5.80
C ARG A 146 -8.93 -8.13 6.44
N THR A 147 -9.17 -9.15 5.63
CA THR A 147 -9.38 -10.51 6.12
C THR A 147 -8.04 -11.09 6.56
N ALA A 148 -7.03 -11.04 5.68
CA ALA A 148 -5.67 -11.47 5.99
C ALA A 148 -4.96 -10.52 6.98
N GLY A 149 -5.42 -9.28 7.11
CA GLY A 149 -4.73 -8.26 7.89
C GLY A 149 -3.43 -7.80 7.23
N GLU A 150 -3.43 -7.78 5.89
CA GLU A 150 -2.28 -7.46 5.05
C GLU A 150 -2.50 -6.14 4.32
N MET A 151 -1.40 -5.43 4.10
CA MET A 151 -1.35 -4.31 3.19
C MET A 151 -0.21 -4.56 2.21
N SER A 152 -0.47 -4.30 0.93
CA SER A 152 0.51 -4.46 -0.12
C SER A 152 0.62 -3.20 -0.96
N ALA A 153 1.79 -2.98 -1.55
CA ALA A 153 2.02 -1.95 -2.55
C ALA A 153 2.54 -2.61 -3.83
N ARG A 154 1.91 -2.27 -4.96
CA ARG A 154 2.38 -2.65 -6.29
C ARG A 154 3.40 -1.64 -6.83
N CYS A 155 4.35 -2.15 -7.59
CA CYS A 155 5.43 -1.39 -8.19
C CYS A 155 5.99 -2.08 -9.44
N ASP A 156 6.76 -1.34 -10.23
CA ASP A 156 7.54 -1.84 -11.37
C ASP A 156 8.89 -2.41 -10.92
N LEU A 157 9.62 -1.74 -10.01
CA LEU A 157 10.91 -2.20 -9.48
C LEU A 157 11.03 -1.90 -7.98
N GLU A 158 11.88 -2.64 -7.28
CA GLU A 158 12.27 -2.27 -5.92
C GLU A 158 13.42 -1.27 -5.98
N ASP A 159 13.12 -0.01 -6.32
CA ASP A 159 14.11 1.05 -6.18
C ASP A 159 13.69 2.08 -5.14
N THR A 160 14.61 2.29 -4.20
CA THR A 160 14.56 3.34 -3.19
C THR A 160 14.54 4.67 -3.92
N THR A 161 13.47 5.46 -3.76
CA THR A 161 13.46 6.93 -3.87
C THR A 161 14.76 7.48 -4.42
N SER A 162 14.87 7.59 -5.76
CA SER A 162 15.97 8.36 -6.34
C SER A 162 15.82 9.77 -5.78
N SER A 163 16.80 10.12 -4.97
CA SER A 163 16.97 11.40 -4.35
C SER A 163 17.30 12.41 -5.45
N HIS A 164 16.67 13.59 -5.33
CA HIS A 164 16.87 14.84 -6.09
C HIS A 164 15.90 15.08 -7.25
#